data_AF-A0A1H5Q0W5-F1
#
_entry.id   AF-A0A1H5Q0W5-F1
#
_cell.length_a   1.000
_cell.length_b   1.000
_cell.length_c   1.000
_cell.angle_alpha   90.00
_cell.angle_beta   90.00
_cell.angle_gamma   90.00
#
_symmetry.space_group_name_H-M   'P 1'
#
loop_
_entity.id
_entity.type
_entity.pdbx_description
1 polymer ?
#
loop_
_entity_poly.entity_id
_entity_poly.type
_entity_poly.pdbx_seq_one_letter_code
_entity_poly.pdbx_strand_id
1 'polypeptide(L)'
;MLFALPAAGRRWSAGLRAATVVLLAGAIVVLTGHPTEALFVTFGAFAVLYGEGRPYRVRARVVLTAAATLLLAAGLGTAVGTEAGTKAGVVIVVTAVAVLAVYAVDALRLGPPGALFFALVCGGALIATEAGAAPLSLLLCTALGGASSVVVSMAGALADRHKPERTAVGKAVKAVDTFLETGTPTRHAAASAISAAWNAVHDAGHGPGSELATTLIAAHRRFTAATDEETAALPLPRPSVGYRLRRSASLRSHATVTALRVGATCVIAGTLSAALGLDRPHWAVLSALVVLQQGTDRLHANVRGLQRFAGTAVGLGLFAALSLLAPTGIALVAAVAVLQFCIELFVPRNYAVAVVFITPVALLAGGAAAAGSIGPVVRDRLVETLIGVALAVLAQYLLAPNAHRTTFGWTEARVRAAALALLAAGPSAMELRRDLQFELEGTTRAAVDSAHNDLAWTRRHWPAHAELVHRGYDMLAACWAATPLAPEWEQAFR
;
A
#
# COMPACT_ATOMS: atom_id res chain seq x y z
N MET A 1 4.87 4.83 -23.01
CA MET A 1 4.76 3.78 -21.97
C MET A 1 5.07 4.29 -20.55
N LEU A 2 6.10 5.12 -20.32
CA LEU A 2 6.45 5.62 -18.97
C LEU A 2 5.36 6.47 -18.30
N PHE A 3 4.67 7.34 -19.05
CA PHE A 3 3.56 8.19 -18.59
C PHE A 3 2.20 7.76 -19.15
N ALA A 4 2.06 6.54 -19.65
CA ALA A 4 0.78 6.05 -20.17
C ALA A 4 -0.25 5.93 -19.03
N LEU A 5 -1.50 6.30 -19.30
CA LEU A 5 -2.60 6.28 -18.32
C LEU A 5 -3.58 5.14 -18.66
N PRO A 6 -3.39 3.93 -18.12
CA PRO A 6 -4.38 2.87 -18.26
C PRO A 6 -5.73 3.29 -17.64
N ALA A 7 -6.81 2.73 -18.17
CA ALA A 7 -8.16 3.02 -17.72
C ALA A 7 -8.41 2.49 -16.31
N ALA A 8 -8.01 3.23 -15.27
CA ALA A 8 -8.61 3.10 -13.95
C ALA A 8 -9.85 4.01 -13.94
N GLY A 9 -11.03 3.47 -13.64
CA GLY A 9 -12.31 4.21 -13.68
C GLY A 9 -12.30 5.57 -12.97
N ARG A 10 -13.37 6.36 -13.12
CA ARG A 10 -13.45 7.73 -12.60
C ARG A 10 -13.32 7.76 -11.06
N ARG A 11 -12.12 8.09 -10.53
CA ARG A 11 -11.80 8.27 -9.09
C ARG A 11 -11.91 9.72 -8.59
N TRP A 12 -12.76 10.52 -9.24
CA TRP A 12 -12.94 11.94 -8.88
C TRP A 12 -13.35 12.13 -7.42
N SER A 13 -14.18 11.23 -6.88
CA SER A 13 -14.60 11.27 -5.47
C SER A 13 -13.46 11.02 -4.48
N ALA A 14 -12.39 10.33 -4.89
CA ALA A 14 -11.19 10.16 -4.06
C ALA A 14 -10.37 11.44 -4.02
N GLY A 15 -10.05 11.97 -5.21
CA GLY A 15 -9.30 13.22 -5.33
C GLY A 15 -10.01 14.38 -4.62
N LEU A 16 -11.34 14.52 -4.80
CA LEU A 16 -12.11 15.57 -4.14
C LEU A 16 -12.04 15.44 -2.61
N ARG A 17 -12.16 14.24 -2.05
CA ARG A 17 -12.02 14.04 -0.59
C ARG A 17 -10.63 14.45 -0.12
N ALA A 18 -9.58 14.04 -0.83
CA ALA A 18 -8.22 14.37 -0.43
C ALA A 18 -7.93 15.89 -0.50
N ALA A 19 -8.43 16.57 -1.54
CA ALA A 19 -8.37 18.03 -1.63
C ALA A 19 -9.18 18.72 -0.51
N THR A 20 -10.41 18.28 -0.25
CA THR A 20 -11.27 18.85 0.80
C THR A 20 -10.63 18.71 2.18
N VAL A 21 -9.98 17.58 2.49
CA VAL A 21 -9.26 17.40 3.76
C VAL A 21 -8.17 18.46 3.94
N VAL A 22 -7.34 18.66 2.92
CA VAL A 22 -6.24 19.64 2.95
C VAL A 22 -6.81 21.06 3.02
N LEU A 23 -7.81 21.40 2.20
CA LEU A 23 -8.46 22.71 2.20
C LEU A 23 -9.09 23.02 3.56
N LEU A 24 -9.87 22.10 4.12
CA LEU A 24 -10.58 22.31 5.37
C LEU A 24 -9.60 22.51 6.53
N ALA A 25 -8.66 21.58 6.71
CA ALA A 25 -7.69 21.66 7.80
C ALA A 25 -6.75 22.86 7.63
N GLY A 26 -6.23 23.07 6.41
CA GLY A 26 -5.29 24.16 6.13
C GLY A 26 -5.95 25.53 6.24
N ALA A 27 -7.18 25.70 5.75
CA ALA A 27 -7.91 26.96 5.88
C ALA A 27 -8.17 27.32 7.35
N ILE A 28 -8.52 26.33 8.19
CA ILE A 28 -8.68 26.56 9.64
C ILE A 28 -7.38 27.15 10.23
N VAL A 29 -6.23 26.56 9.93
CA VAL A 29 -4.93 27.01 10.46
C VAL A 29 -4.53 28.39 9.93
N VAL A 30 -4.81 28.68 8.66
CA VAL A 30 -4.56 30.01 8.09
C VAL A 30 -5.45 31.07 8.74
N LEU A 31 -6.75 30.77 8.92
CA LEU A 31 -7.73 31.70 9.48
C LEU A 31 -7.50 31.96 10.97
N THR A 32 -6.87 31.04 11.70
CA THR A 32 -6.44 31.25 13.10
C THR A 32 -5.10 31.98 13.22
N GLY A 33 -4.53 32.48 12.11
CA GLY A 33 -3.33 33.32 12.11
C GLY A 33 -2.00 32.57 11.99
N HIS A 34 -1.99 31.28 11.61
CA HIS A 34 -0.78 30.45 11.53
C HIS A 34 -0.47 29.99 10.08
N PRO A 35 -0.36 30.90 9.10
CA PRO A 35 -0.28 30.54 7.68
C PRO A 35 0.96 29.73 7.29
N THR A 36 2.06 29.87 8.03
CA THR A 36 3.32 29.12 7.82
C THR A 36 3.20 27.66 8.24
N GLU A 37 2.41 27.38 9.28
CA GLU A 37 2.22 26.04 9.85
C GLU A 37 1.15 25.22 9.12
N ALA A 38 0.29 25.91 8.35
CA ALA A 38 -0.85 25.31 7.66
C ALA A 38 -0.47 24.15 6.73
N LEU A 39 0.77 24.09 6.24
CA LEU A 39 1.24 22.98 5.40
C LEU A 39 1.39 21.65 6.15
N PHE A 40 1.64 21.69 7.46
CA PHE A 40 1.83 20.50 8.28
C PHE A 40 0.56 19.66 8.41
N VAL A 41 -0.62 20.24 8.14
CA VAL A 41 -1.88 19.47 8.06
C VAL A 41 -1.81 18.37 7.00
N THR A 42 -0.97 18.54 5.98
CA THR A 42 -0.78 17.57 4.90
C THR A 42 -0.25 16.24 5.42
N PHE A 43 0.59 16.25 6.46
CA PHE A 43 1.13 15.03 7.07
C PHE A 43 0.02 14.13 7.62
N GLY A 44 -0.98 14.72 8.28
CA GLY A 44 -2.17 14.00 8.74
C GLY A 44 -3.17 13.70 7.62
N ALA A 45 -3.27 14.60 6.63
CA ALA A 45 -4.20 14.46 5.52
C ALA A 45 -3.94 13.20 4.67
N PHE A 46 -2.70 12.69 4.64
CA PHE A 46 -2.39 11.42 3.96
C PHE A 46 -3.17 10.22 4.51
N ALA A 47 -3.76 10.31 5.71
CA ALA A 47 -4.61 9.25 6.25
C ALA A 47 -5.84 8.95 5.37
N VAL A 48 -6.35 9.95 4.63
CA VAL A 48 -7.50 9.80 3.72
C VAL A 48 -7.26 8.74 2.64
N LEU A 49 -6.01 8.55 2.23
CA LEU A 49 -5.59 7.65 1.15
C LEU A 49 -5.83 6.16 1.52
N TYR A 50 -5.87 5.83 2.81
CA TYR A 50 -5.98 4.44 3.29
C TYR A 50 -7.44 3.94 3.38
N GLY A 51 -8.43 4.85 3.39
CA GLY A 51 -9.84 4.51 3.59
C GLY A 51 -10.67 4.28 2.32
N GLU A 52 -10.08 4.41 1.14
CA GLU A 52 -10.85 4.39 -0.11
C GLU A 52 -11.50 3.04 -0.42
N GLY A 53 -12.75 3.07 -0.89
CA GLY A 53 -13.49 1.89 -1.34
C GLY A 53 -13.98 0.98 -0.20
N ARG A 54 -13.48 1.15 1.03
CA ARG A 54 -13.88 0.36 2.19
C ARG A 54 -15.30 0.70 2.67
N PRO A 55 -16.10 -0.25 3.15
CA PRO A 55 -17.36 0.04 3.84
C PRO A 55 -17.18 0.98 5.02
N TYR A 56 -18.17 1.84 5.28
CA TYR A 56 -18.06 2.88 6.30
C TYR A 56 -17.79 2.33 7.70
N ARG A 57 -18.30 1.14 8.03
CA ARG A 57 -18.10 0.44 9.31
C ARG A 57 -16.63 0.24 9.66
N VAL A 58 -15.81 -0.16 8.68
CA VAL A 58 -14.36 -0.41 8.89
C VAL A 58 -13.53 0.80 8.47
N ARG A 59 -14.02 1.63 7.53
CA ARG A 59 -13.32 2.80 7.01
C ARG A 59 -12.87 3.75 8.11
N ALA A 60 -13.74 4.09 9.07
CA ALA A 60 -13.38 5.00 10.16
C ALA A 60 -12.17 4.48 10.95
N ARG A 61 -12.18 3.19 11.31
CA ARG A 61 -11.08 2.55 12.03
C ARG A 61 -9.80 2.55 11.22
N VAL A 62 -9.86 2.22 9.93
CA VAL A 62 -8.69 2.20 9.04
C VAL A 62 -8.08 3.61 8.92
N VAL A 63 -8.88 4.63 8.64
CA VAL A 63 -8.39 6.02 8.53
C VAL A 63 -7.86 6.52 9.86
N LEU A 64 -8.53 6.22 10.98
CA LEU A 64 -8.07 6.60 12.31
C LEU A 64 -6.73 5.93 12.65
N THR A 65 -6.58 4.63 12.36
CA THR A 65 -5.31 3.92 12.59
C THR A 65 -4.19 4.50 11.74
N ALA A 66 -4.46 4.85 10.47
CA ALA A 66 -3.48 5.48 9.60
C ALA A 66 -3.12 6.90 10.08
N ALA A 67 -4.10 7.69 10.53
CA ALA A 67 -3.87 9.03 11.09
C ALA A 67 -3.02 8.95 12.37
N ALA A 68 -3.32 8.01 13.26
CA ALA A 68 -2.55 7.81 14.49
C ALA A 68 -1.11 7.38 14.18
N THR A 69 -0.88 6.46 13.24
CA THR A 69 0.48 6.03 12.88
C THR A 69 1.25 7.11 12.12
N LEU A 70 0.60 7.93 11.29
CA LEU A 70 1.23 9.11 10.68
C LEU A 70 1.61 10.15 11.74
N LEU A 71 0.76 10.38 12.73
CA LEU A 71 1.06 11.28 13.86
C LEU A 71 2.23 10.76 14.70
N LEU A 72 2.28 9.44 14.98
CA LEU A 72 3.42 8.82 15.66
C LEU A 72 4.70 8.95 14.84
N ALA A 73 4.64 8.74 13.52
CA ALA A 73 5.78 8.93 12.63
C ALA A 73 6.26 10.39 12.62
N ALA A 74 5.33 11.36 12.59
CA ALA A 74 5.66 12.77 12.74
C ALA A 74 6.33 13.04 14.10
N GLY A 75 5.79 12.49 15.19
CA GLY A 75 6.35 12.61 16.54
C GLY A 75 7.80 12.13 16.64
N LEU A 76 8.08 10.94 16.09
CA LEU A 76 9.45 10.41 16.01
C LEU A 76 10.37 11.32 15.20
N GLY A 77 9.88 11.86 14.06
CA GLY A 77 10.61 12.83 13.26
C GLY A 77 10.93 14.11 14.04
N THR A 78 9.92 14.68 14.72
CA THR A 78 10.09 15.91 15.50
C THR A 78 11.06 15.73 16.67
N ALA A 79 11.03 14.59 17.36
CA ALA A 79 11.89 14.33 18.51
C ALA A 79 13.37 14.29 18.11
N VAL A 80 13.70 13.66 16.98
CA VAL A 80 15.07 13.67 16.45
C VAL A 80 15.45 15.06 15.93
N GLY A 81 14.53 15.76 15.28
CA GLY A 81 14.78 17.10 14.75
C GLY A 81 15.09 18.13 15.85
N THR A 82 14.49 18.01 17.04
CA THR A 82 14.75 18.94 18.16
C THR A 82 16.14 18.80 18.77
N GLU A 83 16.72 17.60 18.78
CA GLU A 83 18.01 17.34 19.44
C GLU A 83 19.23 17.66 18.54
N ALA A 84 19.08 18.58 17.58
CA ALA A 84 20.05 18.83 16.51
C ALA A 84 20.46 17.53 15.81
N GLY A 85 19.46 16.89 15.20
CA GLY A 85 19.54 15.57 14.58
C GLY A 85 20.85 15.33 13.83
N THR A 86 21.69 14.43 14.34
CA THR A 86 22.85 13.98 13.56
C THR A 86 22.35 13.32 12.27
N LYS A 87 23.07 13.49 11.15
CA LYS A 87 22.73 12.81 9.89
C LYS A 87 22.53 11.29 10.09
N ALA A 88 23.25 10.68 11.04
CA ALA A 88 23.06 9.30 11.45
C ALA A 88 21.69 9.05 12.12
N GLY A 89 21.29 9.89 13.07
CA GLY A 89 19.97 9.81 13.72
C GLY A 89 18.81 9.90 12.73
N VAL A 90 18.92 10.80 11.74
CA VAL A 90 17.96 10.93 10.63
C VAL A 90 17.83 9.61 9.87
N VAL A 91 18.95 9.03 9.45
CA VAL A 91 18.97 7.78 8.69
C VAL A 91 18.40 6.63 9.50
N ILE A 92 18.76 6.53 10.79
CA ILE A 92 18.29 5.46 11.68
C ILE A 92 16.78 5.52 11.86
N VAL A 93 16.23 6.67 12.25
CA VAL A 93 14.80 6.78 12.59
C VAL A 93 13.91 6.65 11.35
N VAL A 94 14.25 7.32 10.25
CA VAL A 94 13.46 7.19 9.00
C VAL A 94 13.54 5.75 8.48
N THR A 95 14.70 5.08 8.59
CA THR A 95 14.83 3.67 8.21
C THR A 95 14.03 2.75 9.12
N ALA A 96 14.04 2.97 10.44
CA ALA A 96 13.26 2.16 11.38
C ALA A 96 11.76 2.26 11.08
N VAL A 97 11.25 3.48 10.86
CA VAL A 97 9.84 3.71 10.46
C VAL A 97 9.55 3.02 9.13
N ALA A 98 10.44 3.15 8.14
CA ALA A 98 10.31 2.50 6.83
C ALA A 98 10.22 0.97 6.94
N VAL A 99 11.12 0.34 7.69
CA VAL A 99 11.17 -1.13 7.90
C VAL A 99 9.90 -1.62 8.57
N LEU A 100 9.48 -0.97 9.66
CA LEU A 100 8.27 -1.33 10.41
C LEU A 100 7.01 -1.18 9.54
N ALA A 101 6.92 -0.08 8.79
CA ALA A 101 5.79 0.17 7.90
C ALA A 101 5.73 -0.84 6.74
N VAL A 102 6.87 -1.14 6.09
CA VAL A 102 6.94 -2.13 5.01
C VAL A 102 6.55 -3.52 5.52
N TYR A 103 7.11 -3.93 6.65
CA TYR A 103 6.78 -5.19 7.28
C TYR A 103 5.28 -5.30 7.58
N ALA A 104 4.71 -4.29 8.26
CA ALA A 104 3.30 -4.29 8.64
C ALA A 104 2.38 -4.29 7.41
N VAL A 105 2.63 -3.43 6.42
CA VAL A 105 1.81 -3.31 5.21
C VAL A 105 1.81 -4.61 4.41
N ASP A 106 2.97 -5.24 4.23
CA ASP A 106 3.07 -6.47 3.48
C ASP A 106 2.52 -7.69 4.25
N ALA A 107 2.88 -7.83 5.54
CA ALA A 107 2.38 -8.90 6.40
C ALA A 107 0.85 -8.93 6.48
N LEU A 108 0.25 -7.73 6.60
CA LEU A 108 -1.21 -7.55 6.65
C LEU A 108 -1.87 -7.53 5.27
N ARG A 109 -1.10 -7.50 4.17
CA ARG A 109 -1.63 -7.39 2.79
C ARG A 109 -2.58 -6.19 2.62
N LEU A 110 -2.18 -5.02 3.13
CA LEU A 110 -3.02 -3.81 3.11
C LEU A 110 -3.20 -3.20 1.71
N GLY A 111 -2.26 -3.47 0.79
CA GLY A 111 -2.28 -2.91 -0.57
C GLY A 111 -1.83 -1.43 -0.61
N PRO A 112 -1.99 -0.75 -1.76
CA PRO A 112 -1.73 0.68 -1.91
C PRO A 112 -2.59 1.52 -0.94
N PRO A 113 -2.09 2.66 -0.40
CA PRO A 113 -0.93 3.44 -0.83
C PRO A 113 0.46 2.97 -0.35
N GLY A 114 0.55 1.88 0.42
CA GLY A 114 1.83 1.29 0.85
C GLY A 114 2.45 1.94 2.09
N ALA A 115 3.75 1.76 2.27
CA ALA A 115 4.51 2.19 3.45
C ALA A 115 5.12 3.61 3.33
N LEU A 116 5.15 4.17 2.12
CA LEU A 116 5.82 5.44 1.79
C LEU A 116 5.44 6.60 2.72
N PHE A 117 4.15 6.82 2.94
CA PHE A 117 3.68 8.02 3.64
C PHE A 117 4.14 8.11 5.09
N PHE A 118 4.32 6.97 5.77
CA PHE A 118 4.84 6.95 7.14
C PHE A 118 6.28 7.46 7.22
N ALA A 119 7.15 6.94 6.36
CA ALA A 119 8.54 7.39 6.30
C ALA A 119 8.65 8.83 5.77
N LEU A 120 7.79 9.20 4.80
CA LEU A 120 7.74 10.55 4.25
C LEU A 120 7.37 11.58 5.31
N VAL A 121 6.36 11.30 6.12
CA VAL A 121 5.92 12.17 7.22
C VAL A 121 6.99 12.24 8.30
N CYS A 122 7.62 11.12 8.66
CA CYS A 122 8.74 11.12 9.61
C CYS A 122 9.90 12.01 9.14
N GLY A 123 10.34 11.86 7.88
CA GLY A 123 11.41 12.69 7.33
C GLY A 123 11.03 14.16 7.17
N GLY A 124 9.80 14.43 6.70
CA GLY A 124 9.31 15.80 6.52
C GLY A 124 9.16 16.54 7.85
N ALA A 125 8.65 15.88 8.90
CA ALA A 125 8.53 16.44 10.23
C ALA A 125 9.90 16.75 10.84
N LEU A 126 10.88 15.87 10.64
CA LEU A 126 12.25 16.08 11.08
C LEU A 126 12.87 17.34 10.46
N ILE A 127 12.82 17.48 9.13
CA ILE A 127 13.37 18.66 8.43
C ILE A 127 12.68 19.93 8.89
N ALA A 128 11.34 19.89 9.00
CA ALA A 128 10.57 21.05 9.40
C ALA A 128 11.03 21.53 10.79
N THR A 129 11.23 20.60 11.73
CA THR A 129 11.74 20.93 13.07
C THR A 129 13.19 21.43 13.04
N GLU A 130 14.08 20.82 12.26
CA GLU A 130 15.46 21.32 12.08
C GLU A 130 15.49 22.75 11.49
N ALA A 131 14.53 23.06 10.62
CA ALA A 131 14.34 24.39 10.05
C ALA A 131 13.67 25.39 11.03
N GLY A 132 13.41 24.99 12.28
CA GLY A 132 12.86 25.84 13.33
C GLY A 132 11.35 25.77 13.52
N ALA A 133 10.64 24.82 12.89
CA ALA A 133 9.22 24.63 13.15
C ALA A 133 8.98 24.16 14.59
N ALA A 134 8.01 24.78 15.27
CA ALA A 134 7.62 24.38 16.61
C ALA A 134 7.05 22.93 16.60
N PRO A 135 7.64 21.98 17.36
CA PRO A 135 7.19 20.58 17.35
C PRO A 135 5.71 20.43 17.70
N LEU A 136 5.24 21.20 18.69
CA LEU A 136 3.84 21.15 19.13
C LEU A 136 2.90 21.61 18.02
N SER A 137 3.18 22.74 17.36
CA SER A 137 2.37 23.23 16.23
C SER A 137 2.29 22.23 15.10
N LEU A 138 3.43 21.62 14.73
CA LEU A 138 3.49 20.60 13.67
C LEU A 138 2.63 19.39 14.01
N LEU A 139 2.72 18.89 15.25
CA LEU A 139 1.93 17.73 15.70
C LEU A 139 0.43 18.06 15.79
N LEU A 140 0.06 19.26 16.26
CA LEU A 140 -1.33 19.72 16.29
C LEU A 140 -1.92 19.85 14.89
N CYS A 141 -1.17 20.44 13.95
CA CYS A 141 -1.58 20.52 12.55
C CYS A 141 -1.73 19.13 11.93
N THR A 142 -0.77 18.22 12.20
CA THR A 142 -0.83 16.83 11.75
C THR A 142 -2.06 16.12 12.32
N ALA A 143 -2.36 16.29 13.61
CA ALA A 143 -3.56 15.74 14.24
C ALA A 143 -4.85 16.30 13.63
N LEU A 144 -4.91 17.61 13.35
CA LEU A 144 -6.04 18.26 12.69
C LEU A 144 -6.27 17.71 11.27
N GLY A 145 -5.21 17.51 10.48
CA GLY A 145 -5.28 16.86 9.17
C GLY A 145 -5.78 15.41 9.25
N GLY A 146 -5.35 14.67 10.28
CA GLY A 146 -5.83 13.32 10.57
C GLY A 146 -7.31 13.28 10.96
N ALA A 147 -7.75 14.18 11.85
CA ALA A 147 -9.15 14.31 12.25
C ALA A 147 -10.04 14.68 11.07
N SER A 148 -9.60 15.65 10.25
CA SER A 148 -10.28 16.06 9.02
C SER A 148 -10.39 14.90 8.04
N SER A 149 -9.36 14.05 7.93
CA SER A 149 -9.40 12.84 7.10
C SER A 149 -10.49 11.88 7.52
N VAL A 150 -10.71 11.67 8.82
CA VAL A 150 -11.78 10.80 9.35
C VAL A 150 -13.14 11.39 9.01
N VAL A 151 -13.36 12.68 9.30
CA VAL A 151 -14.63 13.37 9.06
C VAL A 151 -15.01 13.33 7.57
N VAL A 152 -14.11 13.77 6.69
CA VAL A 152 -14.36 13.82 5.24
C VAL A 152 -14.53 12.42 4.64
N SER A 153 -13.77 11.43 5.13
CA SER A 153 -13.89 10.03 4.66
C SER A 153 -15.24 9.39 5.01
N MET A 154 -15.87 9.87 6.09
CA MET A 154 -17.15 9.40 6.61
C MET A 154 -18.34 10.25 6.16
N ALA A 155 -18.14 11.45 5.62
CA ALA A 155 -19.21 12.37 5.22
C ALA A 155 -20.27 11.73 4.32
N GLY A 156 -19.86 10.86 3.38
CA GLY A 156 -20.80 10.17 2.49
C GLY A 156 -21.73 9.16 3.20
N ALA A 157 -21.42 8.73 4.43
CA ALA A 157 -22.28 7.86 5.22
C ALA A 157 -23.57 8.55 5.68
N LEU A 158 -23.60 9.89 5.70
CA LEU A 158 -24.80 10.68 6.00
C LEU A 158 -25.83 10.60 4.87
N ALA A 159 -25.36 10.47 3.62
CA ALA A 159 -26.23 10.33 2.46
C ALA A 159 -26.63 8.88 2.21
N ASP A 160 -25.67 7.94 2.29
CA ASP A 160 -25.94 6.51 2.06
C ASP A 160 -24.89 5.63 2.74
N ARG A 161 -25.31 4.97 3.82
CA ARG A 161 -24.46 4.10 4.65
C ARG A 161 -24.01 2.83 3.94
N HIS A 162 -24.71 2.40 2.89
CA HIS A 162 -24.47 1.12 2.21
C HIS A 162 -23.90 1.26 0.79
N LYS A 163 -23.63 2.50 0.36
CA LYS A 163 -23.10 2.79 -0.97
C LYS A 163 -21.82 2.02 -1.33
N PRO A 164 -20.79 1.90 -0.45
CA PRO A 164 -19.54 1.23 -0.81
C PRO A 164 -19.72 -0.24 -1.15
N GLU A 165 -20.38 -1.00 -0.28
CA GLU A 165 -20.65 -2.43 -0.47
C GLU A 165 -21.60 -2.68 -1.64
N ARG A 166 -22.65 -1.87 -1.80
CA ARG A 166 -23.56 -1.98 -2.95
C ARG A 166 -22.86 -1.70 -4.28
N THR A 167 -21.97 -0.70 -4.31
CA THR A 167 -21.15 -0.40 -5.50
C THR A 167 -20.18 -1.54 -5.80
N ALA A 168 -19.59 -2.17 -4.78
CA ALA A 168 -18.69 -3.30 -4.96
C ALA A 168 -19.42 -4.53 -5.54
N VAL A 169 -20.57 -4.89 -4.98
CA VAL A 169 -21.42 -5.98 -5.48
C VAL A 169 -21.89 -5.70 -6.90
N GLY A 170 -22.40 -4.49 -7.19
CA GLY A 170 -22.83 -4.11 -8.53
C GLY A 170 -21.70 -4.17 -9.58
N LYS A 171 -20.48 -3.78 -9.20
CA LYS A 171 -19.30 -3.95 -10.08
C LYS A 171 -18.95 -5.41 -10.32
N ALA A 172 -19.06 -6.27 -9.31
CA ALA A 172 -18.83 -7.70 -9.47
C ALA A 172 -19.85 -8.33 -10.42
N VAL A 173 -21.14 -8.06 -10.22
CA VAL A 173 -22.21 -8.52 -11.13
C VAL A 173 -21.92 -8.09 -12.56
N LYS A 174 -21.69 -6.80 -12.80
CA LYS A 174 -21.40 -6.28 -14.15
C LYS A 174 -20.14 -6.92 -14.78
N ALA A 175 -19.10 -7.13 -13.99
CA ALA A 175 -17.87 -7.75 -14.50
C ALA A 175 -18.08 -9.23 -14.86
N VAL A 176 -18.91 -9.96 -14.10
CA VAL A 176 -19.33 -11.33 -14.43
C VAL A 176 -20.20 -11.34 -15.68
N ASP A 177 -21.17 -10.44 -15.80
CA ASP A 177 -22.00 -10.32 -17.01
C ASP A 177 -21.12 -10.09 -18.26
N THR A 178 -20.18 -9.14 -18.16
CA THR A 178 -19.21 -8.87 -19.25
C THR A 178 -18.37 -10.11 -19.55
N PHE A 179 -17.92 -10.84 -18.52
CA PHE A 179 -17.16 -12.08 -18.72
C PHE A 179 -17.95 -13.17 -19.46
N LEU A 180 -19.22 -13.34 -19.13
CA LEU A 180 -20.09 -14.31 -19.80
C LEU A 180 -20.38 -13.92 -21.26
N GLU A 181 -20.35 -12.62 -21.58
CA GLU A 181 -20.49 -12.11 -22.94
C GLU A 181 -19.19 -12.22 -23.75
N THR A 182 -18.05 -11.83 -23.19
CA THR A 182 -16.78 -11.69 -23.94
C THR A 182 -15.78 -12.83 -23.73
N GLY A 183 -16.04 -13.73 -22.78
CA GLY A 183 -15.23 -14.91 -22.51
C GLY A 183 -13.91 -14.62 -21.78
N THR A 184 -12.90 -15.44 -22.07
CA THR A 184 -11.62 -15.49 -21.32
C THR A 184 -10.85 -14.18 -21.12
N PRO A 185 -10.84 -13.19 -22.05
CA PRO A 185 -10.08 -11.95 -21.87
C PRO A 185 -10.48 -11.15 -20.61
N THR A 186 -11.73 -11.30 -20.17
CA THR A 186 -12.30 -10.59 -19.02
C THR A 186 -12.40 -11.43 -17.75
N ARG A 187 -11.99 -12.70 -17.77
CA ARG A 187 -12.05 -13.62 -16.62
C ARG A 187 -11.37 -13.03 -15.38
N HIS A 188 -10.16 -12.51 -15.55
CA HIS A 188 -9.39 -11.94 -14.46
C HIS A 188 -10.06 -10.71 -13.82
N ALA A 189 -10.68 -9.87 -14.65
CA ALA A 189 -11.40 -8.68 -14.17
C ALA A 189 -12.63 -9.09 -13.34
N ALA A 190 -13.39 -10.09 -13.80
CA ALA A 190 -14.52 -10.66 -13.06
C ALA A 190 -14.10 -11.26 -11.72
N ALA A 191 -13.09 -12.14 -11.71
CA ALA A 191 -12.55 -12.75 -10.49
C ALA A 191 -12.08 -11.69 -9.47
N SER A 192 -11.36 -10.66 -9.94
CA SER A 192 -10.89 -9.56 -9.10
C SER A 192 -12.05 -8.75 -8.51
N ALA A 193 -13.09 -8.48 -9.30
CA ALA A 193 -14.26 -7.74 -8.83
C ALA A 193 -15.07 -8.54 -7.80
N ILE A 194 -15.24 -9.86 -8.01
CA ILE A 194 -15.85 -10.79 -7.06
C ILE A 194 -15.09 -10.78 -5.73
N SER A 195 -13.76 -10.94 -5.75
CA SER A 195 -12.93 -10.92 -4.54
C SER A 195 -13.05 -9.59 -3.79
N ALA A 196 -13.04 -8.46 -4.51
CA ALA A 196 -13.25 -7.14 -3.91
C ALA A 196 -14.64 -6.99 -3.27
N ALA A 197 -15.69 -7.51 -3.91
CA ALA A 197 -17.05 -7.49 -3.37
C ALA A 197 -17.19 -8.35 -2.11
N TRP A 198 -16.59 -9.54 -2.08
CA TRP A 198 -16.57 -10.39 -0.88
C TRP A 198 -15.88 -9.70 0.30
N ASN A 199 -14.73 -9.07 0.06
CA ASN A 199 -14.06 -8.29 1.09
C ASN A 199 -14.96 -7.14 1.61
N ALA A 200 -15.69 -6.46 0.72
CA ALA A 200 -16.60 -5.37 1.12
C ALA A 200 -17.82 -5.86 1.92
N VAL A 201 -18.44 -6.97 1.53
CA VAL A 201 -19.59 -7.57 2.25
C VAL A 201 -19.16 -8.03 3.65
N HIS A 202 -18.00 -8.69 3.76
CA HIS A 202 -17.44 -9.11 5.05
C HIS A 202 -17.03 -7.92 5.93
N ASP A 203 -16.36 -6.90 5.38
CA ASP A 203 -15.95 -5.69 6.11
C ASP A 203 -17.19 -4.89 6.61
N ALA A 204 -18.29 -4.90 5.86
CA ALA A 204 -19.57 -4.32 6.29
C ALA A 204 -20.25 -5.16 7.39
N GLY A 205 -19.89 -6.44 7.50
CA GLY A 205 -20.48 -7.43 8.42
C GLY A 205 -21.87 -7.87 7.99
N HIS A 206 -22.11 -7.93 6.69
CA HIS A 206 -23.32 -8.51 6.12
C HIS A 206 -23.25 -10.04 6.20
N GLY A 207 -24.28 -10.66 6.78
CA GLY A 207 -24.39 -12.12 6.83
C GLY A 207 -24.81 -12.73 5.48
N PRO A 208 -24.73 -14.07 5.34
CA PRO A 208 -25.06 -14.79 4.10
C PRO A 208 -26.49 -14.56 3.60
N GLY A 209 -27.44 -14.31 4.51
CA GLY A 209 -28.85 -14.04 4.18
C GLY A 209 -29.18 -12.59 3.82
N SER A 210 -28.19 -11.69 3.76
CA SER A 210 -28.43 -10.32 3.31
C SER A 210 -28.61 -10.27 1.79
N GLU A 211 -29.45 -9.35 1.29
CA GLU A 211 -29.70 -9.17 -0.15
C GLU A 211 -28.41 -9.00 -0.96
N LEU A 212 -27.45 -8.23 -0.44
CA LEU A 212 -26.13 -8.02 -1.05
C LEU A 212 -25.30 -9.31 -1.10
N ALA A 213 -25.30 -10.10 -0.02
CA ALA A 213 -24.60 -11.37 0.01
C ALA A 213 -25.27 -12.39 -0.94
N THR A 214 -26.59 -12.48 -0.96
CA THR A 214 -27.33 -13.36 -1.87
C THR A 214 -27.06 -13.01 -3.33
N THR A 215 -27.08 -11.72 -3.68
CA THR A 215 -26.75 -11.23 -5.02
C THR A 215 -25.32 -11.60 -5.42
N LEU A 216 -24.37 -11.41 -4.49
CA LEU A 216 -22.97 -11.74 -4.73
C LEU A 216 -22.74 -13.25 -4.86
N ILE A 217 -23.42 -14.07 -4.07
CA ILE A 217 -23.40 -15.55 -4.18
C ILE A 217 -23.91 -15.98 -5.56
N ALA A 218 -25.02 -15.40 -6.03
CA ALA A 218 -25.55 -15.70 -7.35
C ALA A 218 -24.57 -15.34 -8.47
N ALA A 219 -23.95 -14.16 -8.41
CA ALA A 219 -22.93 -13.75 -9.38
C ALA A 219 -21.68 -14.66 -9.33
N HIS A 220 -21.24 -15.04 -8.13
CA HIS A 220 -20.10 -15.94 -7.94
C HIS A 220 -20.38 -17.32 -8.54
N ARG A 221 -21.55 -17.90 -8.28
CA ARG A 221 -21.94 -19.21 -8.85
C ARG A 221 -22.03 -19.18 -10.37
N ARG A 222 -22.55 -18.10 -10.96
CA ARG A 222 -22.56 -17.92 -12.42
C ARG A 222 -21.15 -17.87 -13.01
N PHE A 223 -20.23 -17.19 -12.33
CA PHE A 223 -18.83 -17.13 -12.76
C PHE A 223 -18.18 -18.52 -12.73
N THR A 224 -18.36 -19.26 -11.65
CA THR A 224 -17.70 -20.57 -11.44
C THR A 224 -18.25 -21.65 -12.36
N ALA A 225 -19.57 -21.62 -12.59
CA ALA A 225 -20.24 -22.49 -13.57
C ALA A 225 -19.73 -22.28 -15.00
N ALA A 226 -19.31 -21.06 -15.35
CA ALA A 226 -18.77 -20.76 -16.68
C ALA A 226 -17.25 -21.02 -16.81
N THR A 227 -16.57 -21.35 -15.71
CA THR A 227 -15.15 -21.68 -15.70
C THR A 227 -14.87 -23.17 -15.46
N ASP A 228 -15.91 -24.02 -15.50
CA ASP A 228 -15.87 -25.44 -15.10
C ASP A 228 -15.26 -25.65 -13.70
N GLU A 229 -15.43 -24.67 -12.80
CA GLU A 229 -15.07 -24.79 -11.39
C GLU A 229 -16.30 -25.30 -10.63
N GLU A 230 -16.54 -26.62 -10.71
CA GLU A 230 -17.77 -27.32 -10.31
C GLU A 230 -18.17 -27.10 -8.83
N THR A 231 -17.23 -26.75 -7.95
CA THR A 231 -17.47 -26.50 -6.52
C THR A 231 -16.59 -25.38 -5.96
N ALA A 232 -16.77 -24.15 -6.42
CA ALA A 232 -16.06 -23.03 -5.82
C ALA A 232 -16.55 -22.73 -4.39
N ALA A 233 -15.65 -22.95 -3.42
CA ALA A 233 -15.82 -22.54 -2.04
C ALA A 233 -16.07 -21.03 -1.93
N LEU A 234 -17.08 -20.63 -1.14
CA LEU A 234 -17.30 -19.20 -0.88
C LEU A 234 -16.09 -18.63 -0.10
N PRO A 235 -15.55 -17.47 -0.49
CA PRO A 235 -14.39 -16.89 0.17
C PRO A 235 -14.63 -16.63 1.65
N LEU A 236 -13.72 -17.10 2.49
CA LEU A 236 -13.74 -16.90 3.93
C LEU A 236 -13.14 -15.53 4.33
N PRO A 237 -13.49 -15.01 5.53
CA PRO A 237 -12.91 -13.78 6.06
C PRO A 237 -11.39 -13.85 6.22
N ARG A 238 -10.70 -12.71 6.32
CA ARG A 238 -9.23 -12.71 6.51
C ARG A 238 -8.86 -13.15 7.93
N PRO A 239 -7.71 -13.83 8.12
CA PRO A 239 -7.18 -14.12 9.45
C PRO A 239 -6.92 -12.85 10.29
N SER A 240 -6.83 -13.03 11.61
CA SER A 240 -6.57 -11.94 12.55
C SER A 240 -5.26 -11.20 12.24
N VAL A 241 -5.17 -9.94 12.70
CA VAL A 241 -3.94 -9.12 12.57
C VAL A 241 -2.76 -9.82 13.24
N GLY A 242 -2.95 -10.35 14.45
CA GLY A 242 -1.92 -11.07 15.20
C GLY A 242 -1.42 -12.32 14.47
N TYR A 243 -2.32 -13.11 13.88
CA TYR A 243 -1.93 -14.26 13.05
C TYR A 243 -1.05 -13.82 11.88
N ARG A 244 -1.51 -12.81 11.12
CA ARG A 244 -0.81 -12.33 9.91
C ARG A 244 0.56 -11.73 10.20
N LEU A 245 0.73 -11.04 11.33
CA LEU A 245 2.03 -10.54 11.78
C LEU A 245 2.94 -11.70 12.23
N ARG A 246 2.47 -12.59 13.11
CA ARG A 246 3.30 -13.71 13.61
C ARG A 246 3.74 -14.66 12.51
N ARG A 247 2.83 -15.06 11.61
CA ARG A 247 3.17 -15.94 10.47
C ARG A 247 4.17 -15.28 9.51
N SER A 248 4.19 -13.95 9.45
CA SER A 248 5.12 -13.21 8.60
C SER A 248 6.48 -13.02 9.27
N ALA A 249 6.65 -13.30 10.57
CA ALA A 249 7.91 -13.17 11.30
C ALA A 249 8.90 -14.34 11.02
N SER A 250 9.04 -14.72 9.75
CA SER A 250 10.04 -15.67 9.26
C SER A 250 10.96 -14.97 8.27
N LEU A 251 12.26 -15.25 8.33
CA LEU A 251 13.24 -14.76 7.35
C LEU A 251 13.00 -15.25 5.92
N ARG A 252 12.09 -16.21 5.73
CA ARG A 252 11.67 -16.72 4.42
C ARG A 252 10.32 -16.15 3.98
N SER A 253 9.66 -15.34 4.80
CA SER A 253 8.41 -14.69 4.43
C SER A 253 8.67 -13.50 3.50
N HIS A 254 7.70 -13.22 2.63
CA HIS A 254 7.77 -12.07 1.73
C HIS A 254 7.95 -10.74 2.50
N ALA A 255 7.22 -10.56 3.62
CA ALA A 255 7.25 -9.32 4.40
C ALA A 255 8.61 -9.06 5.05
N THR A 256 9.19 -10.08 5.68
CA THR A 256 10.48 -9.93 6.38
C THR A 256 11.62 -9.73 5.40
N VAL A 257 11.65 -10.51 4.31
CA VAL A 257 12.69 -10.35 3.28
C VAL A 257 12.65 -8.94 2.68
N THR A 258 11.45 -8.45 2.36
CA THR A 258 11.27 -7.10 1.83
C THR A 258 11.68 -6.04 2.84
N ALA A 259 11.26 -6.16 4.10
CA ALA A 259 11.61 -5.21 5.16
C ALA A 259 13.12 -5.18 5.45
N LEU A 260 13.79 -6.33 5.51
CA LEU A 260 15.25 -6.40 5.69
C LEU A 260 16.01 -5.81 4.52
N ARG A 261 15.58 -6.09 3.28
CA ARG A 261 16.18 -5.52 2.07
C ARG A 261 16.02 -3.99 2.05
N VAL A 262 14.83 -3.49 2.39
CA VAL A 262 14.56 -2.05 2.55
C VAL A 262 15.49 -1.47 3.62
N GLY A 263 15.56 -2.08 4.81
CA GLY A 263 16.37 -1.60 5.92
C GLY A 263 17.85 -1.47 5.56
N ALA A 264 18.46 -2.55 5.07
CA ALA A 264 19.86 -2.55 4.68
C ALA A 264 20.15 -1.49 3.60
N THR A 265 19.30 -1.41 2.57
CA THR A 265 19.49 -0.45 1.48
C THR A 265 19.29 0.99 1.93
N CYS A 266 18.32 1.25 2.82
CA CYS A 266 18.06 2.58 3.36
C CYS A 266 19.24 3.08 4.20
N VAL A 267 19.82 2.23 5.06
CA VAL A 267 21.03 2.57 5.82
C VAL A 267 22.17 2.93 4.87
N ILE A 268 22.43 2.10 3.86
CA ILE A 268 23.51 2.34 2.88
C ILE A 268 23.26 3.64 2.11
N ALA A 269 22.05 3.86 1.59
CA ALA A 269 21.70 5.05 0.82
C ALA A 269 21.78 6.33 1.64
N GLY A 270 21.27 6.30 2.87
CA GLY A 270 21.32 7.43 3.79
C GLY A 270 22.75 7.76 4.21
N THR A 271 23.55 6.75 4.54
CA THR A 271 24.96 6.92 4.94
C THR A 271 25.81 7.43 3.78
N LEU A 272 25.63 6.88 2.58
CA LEU A 272 26.34 7.33 1.38
C LEU A 272 25.96 8.78 1.05
N SER A 273 24.67 9.13 1.11
CA SER A 273 24.23 10.51 0.91
C SER A 273 24.85 11.47 1.92
N ALA A 274 24.89 11.10 3.20
CA ALA A 274 25.53 11.88 4.25
C ALA A 274 27.04 12.04 4.03
N ALA A 275 27.73 10.96 3.61
CA ALA A 275 29.17 10.96 3.35
C ALA A 275 29.56 11.82 2.13
N LEU A 276 28.67 11.94 1.14
CA LEU A 276 28.83 12.85 0.01
C LEU A 276 28.55 14.32 0.36
N GLY A 277 28.26 14.62 1.63
CA GLY A 277 28.03 15.99 2.10
C GLY A 277 26.64 16.53 1.75
N LEU A 278 25.70 15.70 1.28
CA LEU A 278 24.35 16.14 0.93
C LEU A 278 23.56 16.54 2.18
N ASP A 279 22.71 17.55 2.05
CA ASP A 279 22.02 18.17 3.18
C ASP A 279 20.92 17.27 3.76
N ARG A 280 20.33 16.37 2.95
CA ARG A 280 19.05 15.72 3.28
C ARG A 280 19.05 14.19 3.03
N PRO A 281 19.85 13.42 3.78
CA PRO A 281 20.06 11.98 3.53
C PRO A 281 18.78 11.13 3.54
N HIS A 282 17.72 11.56 4.22
CA HIS A 282 16.43 10.87 4.22
C HIS A 282 15.79 10.78 2.82
N TRP A 283 16.13 11.67 1.89
CA TRP A 283 15.59 11.61 0.53
C TRP A 283 16.12 10.43 -0.28
N ALA A 284 17.37 10.03 -0.03
CA ALA A 284 17.94 8.80 -0.56
C ALA A 284 17.27 7.57 0.06
N VAL A 285 17.05 7.60 1.39
CA VAL A 285 16.27 6.57 2.13
C VAL A 285 14.88 6.39 1.53
N LEU A 286 14.12 7.47 1.36
CA LEU A 286 12.76 7.42 0.82
C LEU A 286 12.73 6.89 -0.63
N SER A 287 13.72 7.25 -1.45
CA SER A 287 13.80 6.76 -2.82
C SER A 287 14.12 5.26 -2.86
N ALA A 288 15.01 4.77 -1.99
CA ALA A 288 15.28 3.35 -1.85
C ALA A 288 14.05 2.56 -1.36
N LEU A 289 13.37 3.07 -0.32
CA LEU A 289 12.12 2.51 0.20
C LEU A 289 11.06 2.36 -0.89
N VAL A 290 10.81 3.42 -1.67
CA VAL A 290 9.76 3.42 -2.70
C VAL A 290 9.93 2.30 -3.71
N VAL A 291 11.17 2.06 -4.12
CA VAL A 291 11.52 1.04 -5.11
C VAL A 291 11.38 -0.35 -4.52
N LEU A 292 11.92 -0.55 -3.31
CA LEU A 292 12.01 -1.88 -2.70
C LEU A 292 10.74 -2.35 -1.97
N GLN A 293 9.85 -1.45 -1.55
CA GLN A 293 8.59 -1.83 -0.88
C GLN A 293 7.65 -2.67 -1.78
N GLN A 294 7.92 -2.78 -3.08
CA GLN A 294 7.16 -3.62 -4.01
C GLN A 294 7.42 -5.13 -3.83
N GLY A 295 8.39 -5.52 -3.00
CA GLY A 295 8.61 -6.91 -2.65
C GLY A 295 9.81 -7.56 -3.34
N THR A 296 9.65 -8.82 -3.70
CA THR A 296 10.73 -9.61 -4.34
C THR A 296 10.76 -9.50 -5.86
N ASP A 297 9.79 -8.81 -6.46
CA ASP A 297 9.66 -8.60 -7.90
C ASP A 297 10.66 -7.57 -8.45
N ARG A 298 11.62 -8.05 -9.25
CA ARG A 298 12.62 -7.21 -9.92
C ARG A 298 12.03 -6.36 -11.05
N LEU A 299 11.10 -6.90 -11.83
CA LEU A 299 10.52 -6.19 -12.97
C LEU A 299 9.77 -4.94 -12.48
N HIS A 300 8.88 -5.13 -11.51
CA HIS A 300 8.08 -4.03 -10.98
C HIS A 300 8.93 -2.98 -10.27
N ALA A 301 9.97 -3.39 -9.55
CA ALA A 301 10.86 -2.45 -8.89
C ALA A 301 11.74 -1.66 -9.86
N ASN A 302 12.27 -2.28 -10.92
CA ASN A 302 13.00 -1.55 -11.96
C ASN A 302 12.12 -0.47 -12.63
N VAL A 303 10.90 -0.85 -12.99
CA VAL A 303 9.90 0.09 -13.52
C VAL A 303 9.60 1.19 -12.50
N ARG A 304 9.42 0.83 -11.22
CA ARG A 304 9.17 1.78 -10.13
C ARG A 304 10.34 2.74 -9.93
N GLY A 305 11.59 2.27 -10.05
CA GLY A 305 12.80 3.09 -9.97
C GLY A 305 12.85 4.13 -11.07
N LEU A 306 12.59 3.73 -12.31
CA LEU A 306 12.53 4.66 -13.45
C LEU A 306 11.40 5.68 -13.29
N GLN A 307 10.21 5.22 -12.89
CA GLN A 307 9.06 6.10 -12.62
C GLN A 307 9.35 7.08 -11.48
N ARG A 308 10.04 6.63 -10.42
CA ARG A 308 10.44 7.46 -9.29
C ARG A 308 11.42 8.54 -9.72
N PHE A 309 12.46 8.18 -10.47
CA PHE A 309 13.46 9.14 -10.93
C PHE A 309 12.85 10.17 -11.91
N ALA A 310 12.21 9.70 -12.99
CA ALA A 310 11.63 10.58 -14.00
C ALA A 310 10.51 11.47 -13.45
N GLY A 311 9.62 10.89 -12.63
CA GLY A 311 8.55 11.65 -11.98
C GLY A 311 9.10 12.70 -11.01
N THR A 312 10.17 12.41 -10.29
CA THR A 312 10.80 13.37 -9.37
C THR A 312 11.44 14.51 -10.15
N ALA A 313 12.16 14.23 -11.24
CA ALA A 313 12.77 15.27 -12.08
C ALA A 313 11.74 16.26 -12.63
N VAL A 314 10.63 15.76 -13.18
CA VAL A 314 9.54 16.63 -13.66
C VAL A 314 8.83 17.34 -12.50
N GLY A 315 8.62 16.65 -11.38
CA GLY A 315 8.03 17.23 -10.18
C GLY A 315 8.86 18.35 -9.54
N LEU A 316 10.19 18.31 -9.69
CA LEU A 316 11.08 19.40 -9.27
C LEU A 316 10.93 20.64 -10.14
N GLY A 317 10.67 20.47 -11.44
CA GLY A 317 10.28 21.58 -12.31
C GLY A 317 8.97 22.22 -11.87
N LEU A 318 7.97 21.41 -11.52
CA LEU A 318 6.69 21.90 -10.99
C LEU A 318 6.87 22.61 -9.63
N PHE A 319 7.70 22.06 -8.74
CA PHE A 319 8.07 22.71 -7.49
C PHE A 319 8.72 24.07 -7.73
N ALA A 320 9.73 24.15 -8.60
CA ALA A 320 10.40 25.40 -8.95
C ALA A 320 9.42 26.44 -9.52
N ALA A 321 8.51 26.03 -10.40
CA ALA A 321 7.47 26.91 -10.93
C ALA A 321 6.53 27.45 -9.84
N LEU A 322 6.08 26.59 -8.92
CA LEU A 322 5.27 27.01 -7.77
C LEU A 322 6.04 27.95 -6.84
N SER A 323 7.34 27.72 -6.63
CA SER A 323 8.17 28.59 -5.82
C SER A 323 8.37 29.97 -6.44
N LEU A 324 8.41 30.08 -7.78
CA LEU A 324 8.45 31.38 -8.47
C LEU A 324 7.16 32.19 -8.27
N LEU A 325 6.01 31.51 -8.17
CA LEU A 325 4.72 32.16 -7.90
C LEU A 325 4.58 32.61 -6.43
N ALA A 326 5.42 32.07 -5.54
CA ALA A 326 5.41 32.33 -4.11
C ALA A 326 4.00 32.39 -3.47
N PRO A 327 3.12 31.39 -3.70
CA PRO A 327 1.79 31.41 -3.11
C PRO A 327 1.90 31.35 -1.58
N THR A 328 1.07 32.13 -0.89
CA THR A 328 1.03 32.19 0.58
C THR A 328 -0.38 31.99 1.11
N GLY A 329 -0.49 31.66 2.40
CA GLY A 329 -1.77 31.50 3.10
C GLY A 329 -2.73 30.54 2.38
N ILE A 330 -3.96 30.99 2.13
CA ILE A 330 -5.01 30.18 1.50
C ILE A 330 -4.63 29.76 0.07
N ALA A 331 -3.93 30.62 -0.69
CA ALA A 331 -3.53 30.29 -2.06
C ALA A 331 -2.56 29.10 -2.08
N LEU A 332 -1.65 29.03 -1.11
CA LEU A 332 -0.73 27.91 -0.95
C LEU A 332 -1.46 26.62 -0.54
N VAL A 333 -2.37 26.70 0.42
CA VAL A 333 -3.22 25.58 0.83
C VAL A 333 -4.04 25.05 -0.34
N ALA A 334 -4.61 25.95 -1.16
CA ALA A 334 -5.36 25.58 -2.35
C ALA A 334 -4.47 24.91 -3.40
N ALA A 335 -3.26 25.41 -3.64
CA ALA A 335 -2.30 24.77 -4.53
C ALA A 335 -1.95 23.33 -4.06
N VAL A 336 -1.65 23.15 -2.76
CA VAL A 336 -1.38 21.82 -2.20
C VAL A 336 -2.59 20.90 -2.29
N ALA A 337 -3.80 21.41 -2.09
CA ALA A 337 -5.02 20.62 -2.26
C ALA A 337 -5.26 20.16 -3.70
N VAL A 338 -4.95 21.01 -4.70
CA VAL A 338 -5.01 20.64 -6.12
C VAL A 338 -3.94 19.58 -6.44
N LEU A 339 -2.72 19.73 -5.93
CA LEU A 339 -1.70 18.70 -6.08
C LEU A 339 -2.15 17.38 -5.45
N GLN A 340 -2.73 17.42 -4.25
CA GLN A 340 -3.26 16.24 -3.56
C GLN A 340 -4.41 15.57 -4.33
N PHE A 341 -5.31 16.35 -4.95
CA PHE A 341 -6.31 15.84 -5.87
C PHE A 341 -5.67 15.04 -7.02
N CYS A 342 -4.63 15.60 -7.64
CA CYS A 342 -3.91 14.97 -8.74
C CYS A 342 -3.19 13.70 -8.30
N ILE A 343 -2.56 13.70 -7.10
CA ILE A 343 -1.93 12.50 -6.54
C ILE A 343 -2.92 11.35 -6.51
N GLU A 344 -4.12 11.54 -5.96
CA GLU A 344 -5.13 10.47 -5.87
C GLU A 344 -5.64 9.99 -7.23
N LEU A 345 -5.74 10.91 -8.19
CA LEU A 345 -6.19 10.58 -9.52
C LEU A 345 -5.17 9.69 -10.28
N PHE A 346 -3.88 9.86 -9.99
CA PHE A 346 -2.80 9.26 -10.78
C PHE A 346 -2.04 8.13 -10.09
N VAL A 347 -1.96 8.08 -8.75
CA VAL A 347 -1.33 6.98 -7.99
C VAL A 347 -1.71 5.57 -8.51
N PRO A 348 -2.99 5.24 -8.75
CA PRO A 348 -3.37 3.92 -9.27
C PRO A 348 -3.14 3.73 -10.76
N ARG A 349 -3.01 4.82 -11.54
CA ARG A 349 -2.91 4.75 -13.00
C ARG A 349 -1.47 4.70 -13.45
N ASN A 350 -0.67 5.63 -12.94
CA ASN A 350 0.72 5.76 -13.30
C ASN A 350 1.48 6.45 -12.18
N TYR A 351 2.41 5.72 -11.57
CA TYR A 351 3.19 6.24 -10.46
C TYR A 351 4.15 7.36 -10.87
N ALA A 352 4.71 7.36 -12.09
CA ALA A 352 5.57 8.46 -12.53
C ALA A 352 4.80 9.78 -12.52
N VAL A 353 3.57 9.78 -13.06
CA VAL A 353 2.67 10.95 -13.04
C VAL A 353 2.34 11.35 -11.61
N ALA A 354 2.03 10.38 -10.74
CA ALA A 354 1.75 10.68 -9.33
C ALA A 354 2.95 11.35 -8.64
N VAL A 355 4.18 10.88 -8.90
CA VAL A 355 5.40 11.44 -8.29
C VAL A 355 5.64 12.89 -8.72
N VAL A 356 5.22 13.30 -9.92
CA VAL A 356 5.26 14.72 -10.35
C VAL A 356 4.54 15.62 -9.34
N PHE A 357 3.43 15.16 -8.77
CA PHE A 357 2.64 15.91 -7.79
C PHE A 357 3.07 15.64 -6.35
N ILE A 358 3.50 14.42 -6.02
CA ILE A 358 4.00 14.08 -4.66
C ILE A 358 5.25 14.90 -4.32
N THR A 359 6.14 15.12 -5.29
CA THR A 359 7.42 15.81 -5.08
C THR A 359 7.25 17.25 -4.56
N PRO A 360 6.48 18.14 -5.23
CA PRO A 360 6.24 19.48 -4.72
C PRO A 360 5.49 19.48 -3.38
N VAL A 361 4.48 18.61 -3.19
CA VAL A 361 3.78 18.52 -1.89
C VAL A 361 4.74 18.19 -0.76
N ALA A 362 5.62 17.22 -0.97
CA ALA A 362 6.58 16.79 0.03
C ALA A 362 7.63 17.87 0.35
N LEU A 363 8.12 18.59 -0.67
CA LEU A 363 9.09 19.68 -0.48
C LEU A 363 8.45 20.91 0.19
N LEU A 364 7.23 21.27 -0.19
CA LEU A 364 6.49 22.37 0.44
C LEU A 364 6.20 22.05 1.90
N ALA A 365 5.66 20.86 2.20
CA ALA A 365 5.34 20.46 3.58
C ALA A 365 6.58 20.31 4.47
N GLY A 366 7.73 19.93 3.91
CA GLY A 366 9.01 19.86 4.62
C GLY A 366 9.72 21.21 4.77
N GLY A 367 9.09 22.33 4.43
CA GLY A 367 9.66 23.68 4.60
C GLY A 367 10.75 24.06 3.61
N ALA A 368 10.94 23.30 2.52
CA ALA A 368 12.05 23.52 1.58
C ALA A 368 11.99 24.88 0.88
N ALA A 369 10.80 25.49 0.76
CA ALA A 369 10.62 26.82 0.21
C ALA A 369 11.05 27.95 1.15
N ALA A 370 11.14 27.70 2.46
CA ALA A 370 11.54 28.70 3.45
C ALA A 370 13.06 28.75 3.70
N ALA A 371 13.79 27.71 3.27
CA ALA A 371 15.17 27.44 3.69
C ALA A 371 16.27 27.94 2.72
N GLY A 372 15.95 28.76 1.71
CA GLY A 372 16.97 29.42 0.86
C GLY A 372 16.81 29.17 -0.64
N SER A 373 17.94 29.16 -1.38
CA SER A 373 17.93 29.07 -2.85
C SER A 373 17.41 27.73 -3.35
N ILE A 374 16.50 27.77 -4.33
CA ILE A 374 15.84 26.59 -4.92
C ILE A 374 16.84 25.66 -5.62
N GLY A 375 17.90 26.20 -6.22
CA GLY A 375 18.88 25.45 -7.02
C GLY A 375 19.53 24.28 -6.27
N PRO A 376 20.19 24.51 -5.12
CA PRO A 376 20.74 23.46 -4.27
C PRO A 376 19.70 22.42 -3.86
N VAL A 377 18.49 22.83 -3.46
CA VAL A 377 17.41 21.91 -3.10
C VAL A 377 17.06 20.98 -4.27
N VAL A 378 16.94 21.51 -5.48
CA VAL A 378 16.63 20.73 -6.68
C VAL A 378 17.78 19.78 -7.03
N ARG A 379 19.03 20.28 -7.01
CA ARG A 379 20.22 19.47 -7.30
C ARG A 379 20.34 18.31 -6.33
N ASP A 380 20.32 18.59 -5.03
CA ASP A 380 20.52 17.58 -4.00
C ASP A 380 19.41 16.54 -4.06
N ARG A 381 18.17 16.99 -4.29
CA ARG A 381 17.02 16.10 -4.46
C ARG A 381 17.17 15.16 -5.66
N LEU A 382 17.72 15.62 -6.78
CA LEU A 382 18.02 14.77 -7.94
C LEU A 382 19.10 13.74 -7.62
N VAL A 383 20.20 14.17 -6.99
CA VAL A 383 21.32 13.29 -6.63
C VAL A 383 20.90 12.24 -5.61
N GLU A 384 20.19 12.62 -4.56
CA GLU A 384 19.68 11.72 -3.53
C GLU A 384 18.69 10.70 -4.09
N THR A 385 17.83 11.14 -5.02
CA THR A 385 16.90 10.24 -5.71
C THR A 385 17.66 9.25 -6.59
N LEU A 386 18.68 9.70 -7.31
CA LEU A 386 19.54 8.83 -8.12
C LEU A 386 20.25 7.79 -7.26
N ILE A 387 20.86 8.21 -6.15
CA ILE A 387 21.54 7.31 -5.19
C ILE A 387 20.57 6.25 -4.66
N GLY A 388 19.40 6.68 -4.17
CA GLY A 388 18.41 5.76 -3.60
C GLY A 388 17.86 4.77 -4.64
N VAL A 389 17.59 5.22 -5.87
CA VAL A 389 17.11 4.34 -6.96
C VAL A 389 18.19 3.37 -7.41
N ALA A 390 19.43 3.84 -7.61
CA ALA A 390 20.54 2.99 -8.04
C ALA A 390 20.84 1.88 -7.02
N LEU A 391 20.96 2.25 -5.74
CA LEU A 391 21.18 1.28 -4.66
C LEU A 391 20.01 0.31 -4.49
N ALA A 392 18.77 0.77 -4.65
CA ALA A 392 17.60 -0.10 -4.62
C ALA A 392 17.61 -1.13 -5.74
N VAL A 393 17.93 -0.73 -6.98
CA VAL A 393 18.06 -1.65 -8.11
C VAL A 393 19.17 -2.67 -7.83
N LEU A 394 20.35 -2.23 -7.41
CA LEU A 394 21.47 -3.11 -7.05
C LEU A 394 21.08 -4.10 -5.94
N ALA A 395 20.39 -3.64 -4.89
CA ALA A 395 19.96 -4.47 -3.78
C ALA A 395 19.04 -5.63 -4.19
N GLN A 396 18.29 -5.51 -5.30
CA GLN A 396 17.46 -6.62 -5.79
C GLN A 396 18.26 -7.80 -6.34
N TYR A 397 19.48 -7.54 -6.79
CA TYR A 397 20.40 -8.53 -7.34
C TYR A 397 21.43 -8.98 -6.31
N LEU A 398 21.77 -8.13 -5.33
CA LEU A 398 22.80 -8.42 -4.34
C LEU A 398 22.25 -8.91 -2.99
N LEU A 399 21.11 -8.40 -2.53
CA LEU A 399 20.54 -8.74 -1.22
C LEU A 399 19.42 -9.77 -1.35
N ALA A 400 19.71 -11.00 -0.91
CA ALA A 400 18.84 -12.17 -1.06
C ALA A 400 18.39 -12.38 -2.52
N PRO A 401 19.33 -12.63 -3.47
CA PRO A 401 19.01 -12.77 -4.89
C PRO A 401 17.97 -13.86 -5.19
N ASN A 402 17.97 -14.93 -4.40
CA ASN A 402 17.06 -16.06 -4.54
C ASN A 402 15.80 -15.95 -3.68
N ALA A 403 15.49 -14.76 -3.15
CA ALA A 403 14.32 -14.50 -2.30
C ALA A 403 13.00 -14.94 -2.94
N HIS A 404 12.82 -14.73 -4.25
CA HIS A 404 11.60 -15.14 -4.96
C HIS A 404 11.40 -16.67 -4.85
N ARG A 405 12.48 -17.46 -5.00
CA ARG A 405 12.42 -18.93 -4.86
C ARG A 405 12.23 -19.39 -3.42
N THR A 406 12.89 -18.74 -2.45
CA THR A 406 12.77 -19.13 -1.04
C THR A 406 11.40 -18.80 -0.48
N THR A 407 10.83 -17.65 -0.84
CA THR A 407 9.46 -17.26 -0.48
C THR A 407 8.44 -18.17 -1.15
N PHE A 408 8.64 -18.54 -2.42
CA PHE A 408 7.83 -19.53 -3.12
C PHE A 408 7.74 -20.85 -2.35
N GLY A 409 8.88 -21.52 -2.12
CA GLY A 409 8.90 -22.81 -1.41
C GLY A 409 8.40 -22.71 0.02
N TRP A 410 8.64 -21.58 0.70
CA TRP A 410 8.10 -21.34 2.04
C TRP A 410 6.57 -21.25 2.04
N THR A 411 5.96 -20.57 1.06
CA THR A 411 4.50 -20.51 0.96
C THR A 411 3.87 -21.87 0.63
N GLU A 412 4.51 -22.69 -0.20
CA GLU A 412 4.03 -24.05 -0.49
C GLU A 412 4.05 -24.93 0.76
N ALA A 413 5.13 -24.88 1.55
CA ALA A 413 5.22 -25.59 2.82
C ALA A 413 4.12 -25.14 3.81
N ARG A 414 3.76 -23.85 3.79
CA ARG A 414 2.66 -23.31 4.60
C ARG A 414 1.30 -23.82 4.16
N VAL A 415 1.05 -23.92 2.84
CA VAL A 415 -0.18 -24.52 2.30
C VAL A 415 -0.30 -25.97 2.75
N ARG A 416 0.76 -26.78 2.60
CA ARG A 416 0.77 -28.19 3.06
C ARG A 416 0.51 -28.30 4.56
N ALA A 417 1.19 -27.50 5.38
CA ALA A 417 0.99 -27.51 6.82
C ALA A 417 -0.44 -27.11 7.22
N ALA A 418 -1.04 -26.11 6.56
CA ALA A 418 -2.40 -25.68 6.80
C ALA A 418 -3.43 -26.76 6.37
N ALA A 419 -3.19 -27.41 5.23
CA ALA A 419 -4.03 -28.49 4.74
C ALA A 419 -3.99 -29.71 5.67
N LEU A 420 -2.79 -30.16 6.08
CA LEU A 420 -2.62 -31.25 7.04
C LEU A 420 -3.27 -30.95 8.41
N ALA A 421 -3.15 -29.71 8.89
CA ALA A 421 -3.84 -29.30 10.12
C ALA A 421 -5.37 -29.35 9.98
N LEU A 422 -5.92 -28.92 8.84
CA LEU A 422 -7.35 -28.99 8.56
C LEU A 422 -7.83 -30.45 8.41
N LEU A 423 -7.02 -31.34 7.80
CA LEU A 423 -7.31 -32.77 7.73
C LEU A 423 -7.44 -33.38 9.13
N ALA A 424 -6.50 -33.08 10.02
CA ALA A 424 -6.50 -33.60 11.38
C ALA A 424 -7.69 -33.08 12.23
N ALA A 425 -8.08 -31.82 12.04
CA ALA A 425 -9.19 -31.21 12.79
C ALA A 425 -10.57 -31.56 12.21
N GLY A 426 -10.63 -31.97 10.94
CA GLY A 426 -11.85 -32.27 10.22
C GLY A 426 -12.50 -31.04 9.58
N PRO A 427 -13.52 -31.26 8.73
CA PRO A 427 -14.05 -30.22 7.87
C PRO A 427 -14.63 -29.07 8.70
N SER A 428 -15.31 -29.28 9.84
CA SER A 428 -15.97 -28.20 10.62
C SER A 428 -15.05 -27.09 11.16
N ALA A 429 -13.72 -27.25 11.12
CA ALA A 429 -12.74 -26.30 11.65
C ALA A 429 -12.61 -25.02 10.79
N MET A 430 -13.55 -24.08 10.95
CA MET A 430 -13.65 -22.86 10.15
C MET A 430 -12.38 -21.99 10.16
N GLU A 431 -11.67 -21.93 11.29
CA GLU A 431 -10.42 -21.17 11.40
C GLU A 431 -9.30 -21.75 10.51
N LEU A 432 -9.22 -23.08 10.42
CA LEU A 432 -8.22 -23.75 9.61
C LEU A 432 -8.55 -23.69 8.12
N ARG A 433 -9.83 -23.76 7.74
CA ARG A 433 -10.27 -23.48 6.36
C ARG A 433 -9.85 -22.08 5.92
N ARG A 434 -10.10 -21.10 6.78
CA ARG A 434 -9.76 -19.68 6.56
C ARG A 434 -8.27 -19.50 6.36
N ASP A 435 -7.47 -20.12 7.22
CA ASP A 435 -6.02 -20.02 7.19
C ASP A 435 -5.45 -20.71 5.95
N LEU A 436 -5.97 -21.88 5.55
CA LEU A 436 -5.62 -22.55 4.29
C LEU A 436 -5.89 -21.65 3.07
N GLN A 437 -7.08 -21.06 2.97
CA GLN A 437 -7.41 -20.12 1.88
C GLN A 437 -6.42 -18.95 1.83
N PHE A 438 -6.07 -18.39 3.00
CA PHE A 438 -5.13 -17.28 3.08
C PHE A 438 -3.71 -17.65 2.60
N GLU A 439 -3.25 -18.88 2.88
CA GLU A 439 -1.97 -19.40 2.39
C GLU A 439 -2.01 -19.69 0.88
N LEU A 440 -3.12 -20.20 0.34
CA LEU A 440 -3.33 -20.40 -1.11
C LEU A 440 -3.26 -19.07 -1.90
N GLU A 441 -3.90 -18.01 -1.38
CA GLU A 441 -3.75 -16.66 -1.93
C GLU A 441 -2.30 -16.15 -1.84
N GLY A 442 -1.58 -16.53 -0.77
CA GLY A 442 -0.19 -16.16 -0.53
C GLY A 442 0.77 -16.81 -1.51
N THR A 443 0.58 -18.09 -1.79
CA THR A 443 1.44 -18.85 -2.70
C THR A 443 1.27 -18.37 -4.15
N THR A 444 0.05 -17.99 -4.54
CA THR A 444 -0.21 -17.38 -5.86
C THR A 444 0.63 -16.10 -6.05
N ARG A 445 0.71 -15.25 -5.02
CA ARG A 445 1.55 -14.04 -5.06
C ARG A 445 3.03 -14.39 -5.24
N ALA A 446 3.55 -15.34 -4.46
CA ALA A 446 4.95 -15.76 -4.55
C ALA A 446 5.29 -16.41 -5.91
N ALA A 447 4.32 -17.10 -6.51
CA ALA A 447 4.44 -17.68 -7.85
C ALA A 447 4.54 -16.61 -8.94
N VAL A 448 3.71 -15.56 -8.87
CA VAL A 448 3.80 -14.40 -9.79
C VAL A 448 5.15 -13.71 -9.67
N ASP A 449 5.59 -13.42 -8.44
CA ASP A 449 6.91 -12.83 -8.20
C ASP A 449 8.01 -13.70 -8.81
N SER A 450 7.96 -15.02 -8.61
CA SER A 450 8.94 -15.95 -9.17
C SER A 450 8.91 -15.97 -10.70
N ALA A 451 7.72 -15.95 -11.32
CA ALA A 451 7.58 -15.94 -12.77
C ALA A 451 8.20 -14.69 -13.41
N HIS A 452 8.03 -13.51 -12.78
CA HIS A 452 8.64 -12.27 -13.24
C HIS A 452 10.18 -12.24 -13.05
N ASN A 453 10.68 -12.93 -12.03
CA ASN A 453 12.11 -12.97 -11.72
C ASN A 453 12.87 -14.02 -12.54
N ASP A 454 12.28 -15.20 -12.75
CA ASP A 454 12.88 -16.34 -13.44
C ASP A 454 11.82 -17.27 -14.03
N LEU A 455 11.35 -16.92 -15.23
CA LEU A 455 10.33 -17.68 -15.94
C LEU A 455 10.73 -19.13 -16.22
N ALA A 456 12.01 -19.41 -16.47
CA ALA A 456 12.49 -20.77 -16.77
C ALA A 456 12.48 -21.66 -15.53
N TRP A 457 12.87 -21.13 -14.38
CA TRP A 457 12.74 -21.82 -13.10
C TRP A 457 11.27 -22.04 -12.75
N THR A 458 10.42 -21.02 -12.85
CA THR A 458 8.99 -21.14 -12.53
C THR A 458 8.28 -22.14 -13.42
N ARG A 459 8.54 -22.17 -14.74
CA ARG A 459 7.94 -23.17 -15.65
C ARG A 459 8.23 -24.60 -15.24
N ARG A 460 9.41 -24.89 -14.67
CA ARG A 460 9.76 -26.24 -14.18
C ARG A 460 9.01 -26.62 -12.90
N HIS A 461 8.70 -25.66 -12.04
CA HIS A 461 8.01 -25.90 -10.76
C HIS A 461 6.49 -25.72 -10.85
N TRP A 462 6.02 -25.08 -11.92
CA TRP A 462 4.61 -24.74 -12.12
C TRP A 462 3.66 -25.94 -12.07
N PRO A 463 3.97 -27.13 -12.64
CA PRO A 463 3.05 -28.27 -12.58
C PRO A 463 2.74 -28.70 -11.13
N ALA A 464 3.78 -28.89 -10.31
CA ALA A 464 3.61 -29.28 -8.91
C ALA A 464 2.94 -28.18 -8.07
N HIS A 465 3.25 -26.91 -8.36
CA HIS A 465 2.62 -25.76 -7.73
C HIS A 465 1.12 -25.69 -8.05
N ALA A 466 0.78 -25.81 -9.33
CA ALA A 466 -0.60 -25.79 -9.79
C ALA A 466 -1.37 -26.94 -9.14
N GLU A 467 -0.82 -28.15 -9.13
CA GLU A 467 -1.44 -29.31 -8.46
C GLU A 467 -1.69 -29.05 -6.97
N LEU A 468 -0.71 -28.52 -6.23
CA LEU A 468 -0.86 -28.16 -4.82
C LEU A 468 -1.99 -27.15 -4.60
N VAL A 469 -2.06 -26.12 -5.46
CA VAL A 469 -3.09 -25.08 -5.38
C VAL A 469 -4.48 -25.64 -5.69
N HIS A 470 -4.63 -26.43 -6.75
CA HIS A 470 -5.91 -27.06 -7.12
C HIS A 470 -6.40 -27.96 -5.99
N ARG A 471 -5.55 -28.88 -5.51
CA ARG A 471 -5.89 -29.77 -4.38
C ARG A 471 -6.27 -28.98 -3.12
N GLY A 472 -5.59 -27.87 -2.84
CA GLY A 472 -5.95 -27.00 -1.72
C GLY A 472 -7.35 -26.39 -1.86
N TYR A 473 -7.75 -25.95 -3.05
CA TYR A 473 -9.09 -25.45 -3.30
C TYR A 473 -10.15 -26.56 -3.33
N ASP A 474 -9.84 -27.73 -3.88
CA ASP A 474 -10.72 -28.90 -3.87
C ASP A 474 -11.00 -29.38 -2.43
N MET A 475 -9.98 -29.34 -1.56
CA MET A 475 -10.15 -29.64 -0.14
C MET A 475 -11.08 -28.63 0.56
N LEU A 476 -10.95 -27.33 0.25
CA LEU A 476 -11.85 -26.31 0.76
C LEU A 476 -13.29 -26.51 0.25
N ALA A 477 -13.44 -26.91 -1.01
CA ALA A 477 -14.71 -27.25 -1.62
C ALA A 477 -15.38 -28.45 -0.91
N ALA A 478 -14.64 -29.52 -0.64
CA ALA A 478 -15.12 -30.69 0.12
C ALA A 478 -15.60 -30.30 1.53
N CYS A 479 -14.88 -29.39 2.19
CA CYS A 479 -15.28 -28.86 3.50
C CYS A 479 -16.60 -28.07 3.45
N TRP A 480 -16.92 -27.42 2.33
CA TRP A 480 -18.20 -26.74 2.11
C TRP A 480 -19.35 -27.71 1.81
N ALA A 481 -19.06 -28.78 1.08
CA ALA A 481 -20.02 -29.87 0.82
C ALA A 481 -20.29 -30.76 2.06
N ALA A 482 -19.63 -30.48 3.20
CA ALA A 482 -19.65 -31.30 4.40
C ALA A 482 -19.24 -32.77 4.14
N THR A 483 -18.45 -33.00 3.10
CA THR A 483 -17.92 -34.32 2.75
C THR A 483 -16.82 -34.69 3.75
N PRO A 484 -16.78 -35.94 4.26
CA PRO A 484 -15.64 -36.42 5.04
C PRO A 484 -14.35 -36.27 4.23
N LEU A 485 -13.30 -35.73 4.85
CA LEU A 485 -12.01 -35.59 4.21
C LEU A 485 -11.34 -36.98 4.15
N ALA A 486 -11.21 -37.54 2.95
CA ALA A 486 -10.65 -38.86 2.71
C ALA A 486 -9.13 -38.95 3.01
N PRO A 487 -8.58 -40.15 3.31
CA PRO A 487 -7.14 -40.35 3.57
C PRO A 487 -6.23 -39.99 2.37
N GLU A 488 -6.78 -39.97 1.15
CA GLU A 488 -6.07 -39.58 -0.07
C GLU A 488 -5.52 -38.15 -0.01
N TRP A 489 -6.20 -37.25 0.70
CA TRP A 489 -5.71 -35.89 0.94
C TRP A 489 -4.41 -35.86 1.75
N GLU A 490 -4.22 -36.82 2.66
CA GLU A 490 -3.00 -36.89 3.47
C GLU A 490 -1.79 -37.24 2.59
N GLN A 491 -1.96 -38.18 1.65
CA GLN A 491 -0.93 -38.50 0.66
C GLN A 491 -0.65 -37.31 -0.26
N ALA A 492 -1.68 -36.52 -0.55
CA ALA A 492 -1.57 -35.38 -1.44
C ALA A 492 -0.77 -34.18 -0.89
N PHE A 493 -0.69 -34.03 0.43
CA PHE A 493 -0.04 -32.89 1.09
C PHE A 493 1.22 -33.26 1.90
N ARG A 494 1.58 -34.54 1.97
CA ARG A 494 2.92 -35.00 2.42
C ARG A 494 3.97 -34.61 1.38
#